data_AF-A0A7X7H482-F1
#
_entry.id   AF-A0A7X7H482-F1
#
_cell.length_a   1.000
_cell.length_b   1.000
_cell.length_c   1.000
_cell.angle_alpha   90.00
_cell.angle_beta   90.00
_cell.angle_gamma   90.00
#
_symmetry.space_group_name_H-M   'P 1'
#
loop_
_entity.id
_entity.type
_entity.pdbx_description
1 polymer ?
#
loop_
_entity_poly.entity_id
_entity_poly.type
_entity_poly.pdbx_seq_one_letter_code
_entity_poly.pdbx_strand_id
1 'polypeptide(L)'
;HRFNKSQQDALLPYIESGLVIFVGATTENPSFEVNQALLSRTFVYVLKPLTETALETMVLRAKERYYPDYTLDAEALKLIINFAAGDGRRSLNLMQQLLTIAGGHDDKRVTEAMAKETLSLQPKAFDKQGDYFYDQISALHKSIRGSNPDAALYWFSMMMESGADPLYLARRILMIAWEDVGLADPRGTQIALSAYETYERLGSPEGELALAQAVLYLASAAKSNAGYMAHNLARSFVKNDQTRPVPLHLRNAPTKLLKELGHGREYRYAHNEPNAYAAGETYFPEGMEEQVWYRPNPRGLEKQIGEKLKYLKELDRKARGEF
;
A
#
# COMPACT_ATOMS: atom_id res chain seq x y z
N HIS A 1 -11.45 -10.73 15.70
CA HIS A 1 -11.39 -10.81 14.23
C HIS A 1 -12.02 -12.09 13.68
N ARG A 2 -11.69 -13.31 14.14
CA ARG A 2 -12.26 -14.55 13.53
C ARG A 2 -13.75 -14.79 13.75
N PHE A 3 -14.35 -14.18 14.77
CA PHE A 3 -15.79 -14.24 14.98
C PHE A 3 -16.50 -13.31 14.02
N ASN A 4 -17.51 -13.83 13.33
CA ASN A 4 -18.39 -12.99 12.54
C ASN A 4 -19.24 -12.06 13.44
N LYS A 5 -19.97 -11.12 12.82
CA LYS A 5 -20.74 -10.12 13.57
C LYS A 5 -21.73 -10.74 14.56
N SER A 6 -22.50 -11.76 14.17
CA SER A 6 -23.50 -12.36 15.07
C SER A 6 -22.85 -13.10 16.24
N GLN A 7 -21.69 -13.74 16.02
CA GLN A 7 -20.91 -14.36 17.08
C GLN A 7 -20.36 -13.32 18.08
N GLN A 8 -19.98 -12.13 17.61
CA GLN A 8 -19.54 -11.04 18.49
C GLN A 8 -20.73 -10.43 19.27
N ASP A 9 -21.86 -10.19 18.60
CA ASP A 9 -23.07 -9.63 19.23
C ASP A 9 -23.60 -10.54 20.35
N ALA A 10 -23.48 -11.86 20.20
CA ALA A 10 -23.91 -12.84 21.20
C ALA A 10 -23.22 -12.69 22.58
N LEU A 11 -22.06 -12.02 22.64
CA LEU A 11 -21.32 -11.80 23.90
C LEU A 11 -21.85 -10.61 24.70
N LEU A 12 -22.52 -9.65 24.06
CA LEU A 12 -22.90 -8.37 24.66
C LEU A 12 -23.75 -8.50 25.93
N PRO A 13 -24.81 -9.34 26.00
CA PRO A 13 -25.66 -9.41 27.19
C PRO A 13 -24.90 -9.87 28.44
N TYR A 14 -23.91 -10.74 28.27
CA TYR A 14 -23.10 -11.28 29.37
C TYR A 14 -22.04 -10.27 29.85
N ILE A 15 -21.54 -9.44 28.94
CA ILE A 15 -20.63 -8.34 29.27
C ILE A 15 -21.39 -7.23 29.99
N GLU A 16 -22.55 -6.84 29.47
CA GLU A 16 -23.39 -5.76 30.03
C GLU A 16 -23.96 -6.10 31.40
N SER A 17 -24.37 -7.36 31.60
CA SER A 17 -24.84 -7.84 32.92
C SER A 17 -23.70 -8.00 33.95
N GLY A 18 -22.44 -7.86 33.53
CA GLY A 18 -21.28 -8.09 34.39
C GLY A 18 -21.03 -9.56 34.73
N LEU A 19 -21.70 -10.49 34.06
CA LEU A 19 -21.51 -11.93 34.26
C LEU A 19 -20.08 -12.37 33.89
N VAL A 20 -19.49 -11.73 32.86
CA VAL A 20 -18.12 -12.01 32.40
C VAL A 20 -17.29 -10.75 32.22
N ILE A 21 -15.99 -10.85 32.51
CA ILE A 21 -14.99 -9.87 32.07
C ILE A 21 -14.44 -10.36 30.74
N PHE A 22 -14.70 -9.61 29.66
CA PHE A 22 -14.24 -9.97 28.32
C PHE A 22 -12.83 -9.44 28.05
N VAL A 23 -11.91 -10.34 27.72
CA VAL A 23 -10.55 -10.01 27.25
C VAL A 23 -10.36 -10.61 25.87
N GLY A 24 -10.36 -9.76 24.84
CA GLY A 24 -10.09 -10.15 23.46
C GLY A 24 -8.62 -9.92 23.10
N ALA A 25 -8.02 -10.86 22.37
CA ALA A 25 -6.69 -10.71 21.77
C ALA A 25 -6.80 -10.82 20.24
N THR A 26 -6.07 -9.98 19.51
CA THR A 26 -6.05 -9.95 18.05
C THR A 26 -4.70 -9.46 17.54
N THR A 27 -4.29 -9.98 16.38
CA THR A 27 -3.15 -9.49 15.58
C THR A 27 -3.59 -8.48 14.52
N GLU A 28 -4.90 -8.40 14.26
CA GLU A 28 -5.51 -7.47 13.31
C GLU A 28 -5.99 -6.20 14.01
N ASN A 29 -6.02 -5.10 13.27
CA ASN A 29 -6.58 -3.85 13.74
C ASN A 29 -8.07 -3.99 14.12
N PRO A 30 -8.40 -3.80 15.42
CA PRO A 30 -9.74 -4.09 15.92
C PRO A 30 -10.82 -3.16 15.35
N SER A 31 -10.47 -1.99 14.82
CA SER A 31 -11.44 -1.06 14.21
C SER A 31 -12.07 -1.59 12.92
N PHE A 32 -11.42 -2.52 12.22
CA PHE A 32 -11.95 -3.15 11.01
C PHE A 32 -12.67 -4.47 11.32
N GLU A 33 -12.14 -5.24 12.27
CA GLU A 33 -12.51 -6.64 12.48
C GLU A 33 -13.39 -6.89 13.72
N VAL A 34 -13.66 -5.85 14.51
CA VAL A 34 -14.51 -5.92 15.71
C VAL A 34 -15.69 -4.96 15.55
N ASN A 35 -16.89 -5.43 15.90
CA ASN A 35 -18.10 -4.61 15.84
C ASN A 35 -18.01 -3.42 16.81
N GLN A 36 -18.62 -2.30 16.42
CA GLN A 36 -18.60 -1.06 17.21
C GLN A 36 -19.28 -1.22 18.58
N ALA A 37 -20.28 -2.11 18.68
CA ALA A 37 -20.97 -2.39 19.93
C ALA A 37 -20.02 -2.99 20.98
N LEU A 38 -19.19 -3.96 20.62
CA LEU A 38 -18.22 -4.54 21.55
C LEU A 38 -17.10 -3.54 21.87
N LEU A 39 -16.59 -2.82 20.86
CA LEU A 39 -15.56 -1.79 21.06
C LEU A 39 -15.99 -0.71 22.05
N SER A 40 -17.25 -0.28 22.02
CA SER A 40 -17.77 0.72 22.98
C SER A 40 -17.81 0.24 24.45
N ARG A 41 -17.64 -1.07 24.70
CA ARG A 41 -17.66 -1.69 26.04
C ARG A 41 -16.30 -2.27 26.44
N THR A 42 -15.25 -2.07 25.64
CA THR A 42 -13.92 -2.63 25.87
C THR A 42 -12.85 -1.55 25.73
N PHE A 43 -11.81 -1.62 26.56
CA PHE A 43 -10.61 -0.82 26.35
C PHE A 43 -9.68 -1.50 25.35
N VAL A 44 -9.14 -0.73 24.41
CA VAL A 44 -8.16 -1.21 23.43
C VAL A 44 -6.76 -0.87 23.91
N TYR A 45 -5.94 -1.90 24.14
CA TYR A 45 -4.53 -1.75 24.47
C TYR A 45 -3.67 -2.24 23.32
N VAL A 46 -2.76 -1.39 22.85
CA VAL A 46 -1.79 -1.76 21.82
C VAL A 46 -0.57 -2.37 22.49
N LEU A 47 -0.36 -3.67 22.28
CA LEU A 47 0.85 -4.36 22.71
C LEU A 47 1.89 -4.26 21.60
N LYS A 48 3.14 -4.02 21.99
CA LYS A 48 4.27 -4.00 21.06
C LYS A 48 5.02 -5.34 21.12
N PRO A 49 5.68 -5.75 20.03
CA PRO A 49 6.63 -6.86 20.06
C PRO A 49 7.66 -6.67 21.18
N LEU A 50 8.11 -7.77 21.79
CA LEU A 50 9.10 -7.73 22.86
C LEU A 50 10.45 -7.24 22.31
N THR A 51 11.16 -6.43 23.10
CA THR A 51 12.56 -6.08 22.80
C THR A 51 13.44 -7.30 22.92
N GLU A 52 14.61 -7.27 22.28
CA GLU A 52 15.62 -8.34 22.40
C GLU A 52 15.98 -8.63 23.87
N THR A 53 16.16 -7.58 24.68
CA THR A 53 16.43 -7.68 26.13
C THR A 53 15.29 -8.33 26.91
N ALA A 54 14.04 -8.05 26.54
CA ALA A 54 12.86 -8.65 27.18
C ALA A 54 12.72 -10.13 26.80
N LEU A 55 13.01 -10.48 25.54
CA LEU A 55 13.07 -11.87 25.07
C LEU A 55 14.18 -12.64 25.79
N GLU A 56 15.38 -12.06 25.88
CA GLU A 56 16.52 -12.64 26.60
C GLU A 56 16.15 -12.96 28.04
N THR A 57 15.62 -11.96 28.76
CA THR A 57 15.18 -12.10 30.15
C THR A 57 14.15 -13.23 30.29
N MET A 58 13.20 -13.31 29.37
CA MET A 58 12.16 -14.32 29.41
C MET A 58 12.70 -15.74 29.15
N VAL A 59 13.59 -15.90 28.16
CA VAL A 59 14.23 -17.18 27.80
C VAL A 59 15.10 -17.66 28.95
N LEU A 60 15.98 -16.80 29.50
CA LEU A 60 16.85 -17.16 30.62
C LEU A 60 16.03 -17.54 31.87
N ARG A 61 14.98 -16.78 32.18
CA ARG A 61 14.08 -17.11 33.30
C ARG A 61 13.38 -18.45 33.11
N ALA A 62 12.96 -18.79 31.89
CA ALA A 62 12.34 -20.08 31.60
C ALA A 62 13.37 -21.23 31.71
N LYS A 63 14.58 -21.04 31.19
CA LYS A 63 15.68 -21.99 31.30
C LYS A 63 16.03 -22.26 32.76
N GLU A 64 16.23 -21.23 33.56
CA GLU A 64 16.61 -21.37 34.98
C GLU A 64 15.51 -22.05 35.81
N ARG A 65 14.25 -21.74 35.55
CA ARG A 65 13.12 -22.29 36.31
C ARG A 65 12.76 -23.73 35.96
N TYR A 66 12.83 -24.09 34.67
CA TYR A 66 12.30 -25.37 34.18
C TYR A 66 13.39 -26.33 33.68
N TYR A 67 14.58 -25.83 33.37
CA TYR A 67 15.69 -26.61 32.79
C TYR A 67 17.04 -26.23 33.45
N PRO A 68 17.16 -26.27 34.79
CA PRO A 68 18.37 -25.80 35.49
C PRO A 68 19.62 -26.57 35.10
N ASP A 69 19.49 -27.87 34.79
CA ASP A 69 20.59 -28.77 34.44
C ASP A 69 21.12 -28.60 33.00
N TYR A 70 20.44 -27.83 32.17
CA TYR A 70 20.88 -27.58 30.79
C TYR A 70 21.82 -26.38 30.73
N THR A 71 22.73 -26.38 29.77
CA THR A 71 23.58 -25.21 29.48
C THR A 71 23.13 -24.58 28.16
N LEU A 72 22.98 -23.26 28.12
CA LEU A 72 22.62 -22.51 26.92
C LEU A 72 23.75 -21.55 26.57
N ASP A 73 24.40 -21.76 25.43
CA ASP A 73 25.47 -20.88 24.97
C ASP A 73 24.92 -19.49 24.60
N ALA A 74 25.71 -18.45 24.86
CA ALA A 74 25.32 -17.07 24.56
C ALA A 74 25.02 -16.85 23.07
N GLU A 75 25.77 -17.48 22.16
CA GLU A 75 25.52 -17.39 20.72
C GLU A 75 24.23 -18.10 20.32
N ALA A 76 23.91 -19.24 20.94
CA ALA A 76 22.62 -19.92 20.73
C ALA A 76 21.45 -19.07 21.24
N LEU A 77 21.61 -18.41 22.39
CA LEU A 77 20.62 -17.48 22.94
C LEU A 77 20.35 -16.31 21.98
N LYS A 78 21.40 -15.70 21.42
CA LYS A 78 21.25 -14.64 20.40
C LYS A 78 20.47 -15.13 19.18
N LEU A 79 20.77 -16.34 18.70
CA LEU A 79 20.04 -16.93 17.57
C LEU A 79 18.55 -17.16 17.88
N ILE A 80 18.23 -17.61 19.09
CA ILE A 80 16.84 -17.76 19.54
C ILE A 80 16.11 -16.41 19.55
N ILE A 81 16.74 -15.37 20.10
CA ILE A 81 16.16 -14.02 20.19
C ILE A 81 15.94 -13.44 18.78
N ASN A 82 16.95 -13.53 17.92
CA ASN A 82 16.88 -13.02 16.55
C ASN A 82 15.78 -13.73 15.74
N PHE A 83 15.64 -15.05 15.89
CA PHE A 83 14.60 -15.81 15.22
C PHE A 83 13.19 -15.44 15.69
N ALA A 84 13.04 -15.18 16.99
CA ALA A 84 11.76 -14.87 17.60
C ALA A 84 11.18 -13.54 17.14
N ALA A 85 12.03 -12.57 16.75
CA ALA A 85 11.62 -11.28 16.18
C ALA A 85 10.52 -10.57 17.01
N GLY A 86 10.64 -10.61 18.34
CA GLY A 86 9.68 -10.02 19.27
C GLY A 86 8.52 -10.93 19.72
N ASP A 87 8.37 -12.14 19.16
CA ASP A 87 7.38 -13.14 19.60
C ASP A 87 7.96 -14.06 20.69
N GLY A 88 7.53 -13.85 21.93
CA GLY A 88 7.98 -14.65 23.07
C GLY A 88 7.56 -16.13 23.02
N ARG A 89 6.43 -16.46 22.40
CA ARG A 89 6.04 -17.86 22.23
C ARG A 89 6.99 -18.56 21.26
N ARG A 90 7.41 -17.89 20.18
CA ARG A 90 8.41 -18.45 19.24
C ARG A 90 9.77 -18.66 19.89
N SER A 91 10.24 -17.71 20.72
CA SER A 91 11.52 -17.89 21.41
C SER A 91 11.50 -19.09 22.35
N LEU A 92 10.42 -19.26 23.14
CA LEU A 92 10.28 -20.39 24.05
C LEU A 92 10.10 -21.73 23.33
N ASN A 93 9.35 -21.75 22.22
CA ASN A 93 9.19 -22.96 21.40
C ASN A 93 10.53 -23.40 20.79
N LEU A 94 11.32 -22.48 20.25
CA LEU A 94 12.63 -22.80 19.70
C LEU A 94 13.59 -23.25 20.80
N MET A 95 13.61 -22.57 21.95
CA MET A 95 14.38 -23.01 23.11
C MET A 95 14.01 -24.43 23.51
N GLN A 96 12.72 -24.76 23.59
CA GLN A 96 12.26 -26.10 23.94
C GLN A 96 12.71 -27.16 22.91
N GLN A 97 12.66 -26.86 21.62
CA GLN A 97 13.16 -27.77 20.58
C GLN A 97 14.66 -28.02 20.76
N LEU A 98 15.45 -26.96 20.94
CA LEU A 98 16.90 -27.07 21.14
C LEU A 98 17.25 -27.86 22.41
N LEU A 99 16.53 -27.62 23.51
CA LEU A 99 16.70 -28.39 24.74
C LEU A 99 16.33 -29.86 24.56
N THR A 100 15.31 -30.16 23.76
CA THR A 100 14.92 -31.55 23.44
C THR A 100 16.04 -32.28 22.70
N ILE A 101 16.68 -31.61 21.72
CA ILE A 101 17.83 -32.17 21.00
C ILE A 101 19.02 -32.33 21.95
N ALA A 102 19.33 -31.30 22.75
CA ALA A 102 20.41 -31.35 23.74
C ALA A 102 20.21 -32.44 24.80
N GLY A 103 18.96 -32.81 25.11
CA GLY A 103 18.65 -33.91 26.03
C GLY A 103 19.11 -35.28 25.55
N GLY A 104 19.39 -35.43 24.25
CA GLY A 104 20.01 -36.63 23.67
C GLY A 104 21.54 -36.68 23.78
N HIS A 105 22.17 -35.61 24.29
CA HIS A 105 23.61 -35.51 24.52
C HIS A 105 23.94 -35.53 26.02
N ASP A 106 25.08 -36.13 26.38
CA ASP A 106 25.50 -36.27 27.79
C ASP A 106 25.76 -34.92 28.49
N ASP A 107 26.16 -33.89 27.73
CA ASP A 107 26.50 -32.56 28.27
C ASP A 107 25.29 -31.62 28.42
N LYS A 108 24.10 -32.02 27.94
CA LYS A 108 22.85 -31.24 27.98
C LYS A 108 23.04 -29.78 27.54
N ARG A 109 23.93 -29.56 26.56
CA ARG A 109 24.36 -28.23 26.14
C ARG A 109 23.70 -27.85 24.81
N VAL A 110 23.09 -26.67 24.78
CA VAL A 110 22.57 -26.04 23.57
C VAL A 110 23.66 -25.15 22.98
N THR A 111 24.22 -25.58 21.85
CA THR A 111 25.30 -24.90 21.14
C THR A 111 24.79 -24.05 19.97
N GLU A 112 25.63 -23.14 19.47
CA GLU A 112 25.34 -22.33 18.27
C GLU A 112 25.07 -23.21 17.04
N ALA A 113 25.82 -24.30 16.86
CA ALA A 113 25.67 -25.20 15.72
C ALA A 113 24.29 -25.84 15.68
N MET A 114 23.81 -26.34 16.84
CA MET A 114 22.47 -26.92 16.97
C MET A 114 21.37 -25.89 16.67
N ALA A 115 21.56 -24.65 17.14
CA ALA A 115 20.66 -23.54 16.84
C ALA A 115 20.60 -23.25 15.34
N LYS A 116 21.76 -23.16 14.66
CA LYS A 116 21.81 -22.92 13.21
C LYS A 116 21.13 -24.05 12.42
N GLU A 117 21.43 -25.30 12.74
CA GLU A 117 20.82 -26.46 12.06
C GLU A 117 19.29 -26.48 12.21
N THR A 118 18.79 -26.24 13.43
CA THR A 118 17.35 -26.17 13.70
C THR A 118 16.68 -25.02 12.96
N LEU A 119 17.36 -23.87 12.87
CA LEU A 119 16.86 -22.68 12.17
C LEU A 119 16.85 -22.85 10.64
N SER A 120 17.83 -23.55 10.06
CA SER A 120 17.87 -23.83 8.63
C SER A 120 16.66 -24.65 8.14
N LEU A 121 16.00 -25.38 9.04
CA LEU A 121 14.81 -26.18 8.75
C LEU A 121 13.49 -25.40 8.91
N GLN A 122 13.53 -24.17 9.42
CA GLN A 122 12.34 -23.36 9.71
C GLN A 122 12.11 -22.32 8.61
N PRO A 123 10.92 -22.25 8.00
CA PRO A 123 10.57 -21.11 7.16
C PRO A 123 10.54 -19.82 8.00
N LYS A 124 11.09 -18.72 7.47
CA LYS A 124 10.95 -17.38 8.07
C LYS A 124 9.47 -17.13 8.33
N ALA A 125 9.12 -16.64 9.52
CA ALA A 125 7.72 -16.40 9.86
C ALA A 125 7.15 -15.35 8.92
N PHE A 126 6.15 -15.76 8.15
CA PHE A 126 5.33 -14.87 7.36
C PHE A 126 3.96 -14.76 8.01
N ASP A 127 3.63 -13.54 8.45
CA ASP A 127 2.24 -13.22 8.71
C ASP A 127 1.56 -12.90 7.37
N LYS A 128 0.98 -13.94 6.75
CA LYS A 128 0.12 -13.77 5.58
C LYS A 128 -1.10 -12.98 6.03
N GLN A 129 -1.11 -11.69 5.70
CA GLN A 129 -2.27 -10.78 5.76
C GLN A 129 -2.57 -10.10 7.12
N GLY A 130 -1.68 -10.13 8.12
CA GLY A 130 -1.84 -9.34 9.34
C GLY A 130 -1.29 -7.91 9.27
N ASP A 131 -1.51 -7.10 10.33
CA ASP A 131 -1.14 -5.67 10.42
C ASP A 131 0.32 -5.40 10.01
N TYR A 132 1.26 -6.28 10.37
CA TYR A 132 2.68 -6.14 10.05
C TYR A 132 2.96 -6.17 8.53
N PHE A 133 2.24 -7.00 7.77
CA PHE A 133 2.34 -7.03 6.31
C PHE A 133 1.87 -5.70 5.70
N TYR A 134 0.79 -5.13 6.24
CA TYR A 134 0.28 -3.83 5.81
C TYR A 134 1.23 -2.68 6.15
N ASP A 135 1.94 -2.77 7.28
CA ASP A 135 2.99 -1.81 7.63
C ASP A 135 4.19 -1.87 6.68
N GLN A 136 4.63 -3.07 6.29
CA GLN A 136 5.72 -3.24 5.32
C GLN A 136 5.37 -2.67 3.94
N ILE A 137 4.18 -2.97 3.40
CA ILE A 137 3.77 -2.41 2.10
C ILE A 137 3.57 -0.89 2.17
N SER A 138 3.10 -0.39 3.31
CA SER A 138 2.96 1.02 3.62
C SER A 138 4.33 1.73 3.65
N ALA A 139 5.35 1.07 4.22
CA ALA A 139 6.72 1.54 4.23
C ALA A 139 7.34 1.55 2.82
N LEU A 140 7.18 0.46 2.05
CA LEU A 140 7.60 0.40 0.65
C LEU A 140 7.02 1.56 -0.18
N HIS A 141 5.70 1.76 -0.11
CA HIS A 141 5.02 2.86 -0.81
C HIS A 141 5.59 4.22 -0.39
N LYS A 142 5.70 4.48 0.92
CA LYS A 142 6.22 5.76 1.43
C LYS A 142 7.68 5.99 1.04
N SER A 143 8.52 4.96 1.00
CA SER A 143 9.91 5.06 0.55
C SER A 143 10.01 5.40 -0.94
N ILE A 144 9.20 4.77 -1.80
CA ILE A 144 9.13 5.12 -3.23
C ILE A 144 8.67 6.56 -3.39
N ARG A 145 7.58 6.95 -2.72
CA ARG A 145 7.02 8.31 -2.77
C ARG A 145 7.99 9.36 -2.24
N GLY A 146 8.74 9.04 -1.19
CA GLY A 146 9.77 9.86 -0.57
C GLY A 146 11.09 9.90 -1.33
N SER A 147 11.17 9.23 -2.49
CA SER A 147 12.36 9.14 -3.33
C SER A 147 13.60 8.58 -2.63
N ASN A 148 13.40 7.55 -1.80
CA ASN A 148 14.49 6.81 -1.17
C ASN A 148 14.58 5.39 -1.78
N PRO A 149 15.40 5.19 -2.83
CA PRO A 149 15.48 3.92 -3.54
C PRO A 149 16.04 2.78 -2.67
N ASP A 150 16.99 3.07 -1.78
CA ASP A 150 17.61 2.07 -0.91
C ASP A 150 16.61 1.53 0.12
N ALA A 151 15.87 2.43 0.79
CA ALA A 151 14.83 2.03 1.72
C ALA A 151 13.67 1.31 1.01
N ALA A 152 13.31 1.76 -0.20
CA ALA A 152 12.29 1.09 -0.99
C ALA A 152 12.72 -0.34 -1.36
N LEU A 153 13.96 -0.53 -1.82
CA LEU A 153 14.50 -1.84 -2.13
C LEU A 153 14.58 -2.72 -0.87
N TYR A 154 14.96 -2.16 0.28
CA TYR A 154 14.96 -2.88 1.55
C TYR A 154 13.58 -3.43 1.93
N TRP A 155 12.53 -2.60 1.90
CA TRP A 155 11.18 -3.05 2.21
C TRP A 155 10.63 -4.05 1.19
N PHE A 156 10.92 -3.83 -0.10
CA PHE A 156 10.58 -4.78 -1.16
C PHE A 156 11.24 -6.15 -0.89
N SER A 157 12.56 -6.18 -0.71
CA SER A 157 13.30 -7.42 -0.45
C SER A 157 12.86 -8.10 0.85
N MET A 158 12.59 -7.33 1.91
CA MET A 158 12.05 -7.88 3.15
C MET A 158 10.71 -8.58 2.90
N MET A 159 9.80 -7.97 2.14
CA MET A 159 8.51 -8.58 1.83
C MET A 159 8.67 -9.84 0.96
N MET A 160 9.57 -9.81 -0.02
CA MET A 160 9.89 -10.98 -0.85
C MET A 160 10.43 -12.14 -0.03
N GLU A 161 11.44 -11.87 0.81
CA GLU A 161 12.03 -12.85 1.74
C GLU A 161 11.07 -13.34 2.81
N SER A 162 10.09 -12.52 3.15
CA SER A 162 9.03 -12.91 4.07
C SER A 162 7.98 -13.76 3.36
N GLY A 163 7.95 -13.87 2.02
CA GLY A 163 6.98 -14.71 1.30
C GLY A 163 5.70 -14.00 0.85
N ALA A 164 5.74 -12.66 0.75
CA ALA A 164 4.69 -11.87 0.14
C ALA A 164 4.36 -12.35 -1.28
N ASP A 165 3.08 -12.31 -1.66
CA ASP A 165 2.66 -12.54 -3.04
C ASP A 165 3.31 -11.48 -3.95
N PRO A 166 4.22 -11.83 -4.87
CA PRO A 166 4.89 -10.82 -5.68
C PRO A 166 3.95 -10.14 -6.67
N LEU A 167 2.84 -10.80 -7.06
CA LEU A 167 1.80 -10.16 -7.86
C LEU A 167 1.04 -9.09 -7.05
N TYR A 168 0.90 -9.27 -5.74
CA TYR A 168 0.39 -8.21 -4.87
C TYR A 168 1.33 -7.00 -4.85
N LEU A 169 2.64 -7.22 -4.73
CA LEU A 169 3.62 -6.14 -4.82
C LEU A 169 3.60 -5.47 -6.19
N ALA A 170 3.52 -6.24 -7.28
CA ALA A 170 3.45 -5.72 -8.64
C ALA A 170 2.22 -4.81 -8.85
N ARG A 171 1.04 -5.20 -8.33
CA ARG A 171 -0.17 -4.34 -8.35
C ARG A 171 0.06 -3.03 -7.59
N ARG A 172 0.75 -3.06 -6.45
CA ARG A 172 1.03 -1.87 -5.64
C ARG A 172 2.05 -0.96 -6.32
N ILE A 173 3.11 -1.52 -6.91
CA ILE A 173 4.10 -0.78 -7.72
C ILE A 173 3.42 -0.07 -8.90
N LEU A 174 2.53 -0.75 -9.62
CA LEU A 174 1.76 -0.15 -10.71
C LEU A 174 0.85 0.99 -10.24
N MET A 175 0.18 0.83 -9.09
CA MET A 175 -0.61 1.90 -8.47
C MET A 175 0.24 3.14 -8.14
N ILE A 176 1.43 2.93 -7.55
CA ILE A 176 2.37 4.02 -7.21
C ILE A 176 2.82 4.78 -8.47
N ALA A 177 3.03 4.08 -9.59
CA ALA A 177 3.36 4.72 -10.86
C ALA A 177 2.27 5.70 -11.32
N TRP A 178 0.99 5.39 -11.11
CA TRP A 178 -0.13 6.27 -11.44
C TRP A 178 -0.38 7.37 -10.38
N GLU A 179 -0.21 7.06 -9.10
CA GLU A 179 -0.55 7.94 -7.98
C GLU A 179 0.55 8.97 -7.67
N ASP A 180 1.81 8.55 -7.61
CA ASP A 180 2.91 9.36 -7.06
C ASP A 180 3.92 9.83 -8.11
N VAL A 181 3.98 9.17 -9.27
CA VAL A 181 4.80 9.61 -10.42
C VAL A 181 3.90 10.30 -11.46
N GLY A 182 2.83 9.63 -11.88
CA GLY A 182 1.79 10.21 -12.72
C GLY A 182 2.33 10.80 -14.02
N LEU A 183 1.84 11.99 -14.38
CA LEU A 183 2.23 12.67 -15.62
C LEU A 183 3.60 13.35 -15.55
N ALA A 184 4.28 13.35 -14.40
CA ALA A 184 5.64 13.89 -14.33
C ALA A 184 6.64 12.95 -15.02
N ASP A 185 6.40 11.64 -15.01
CA ASP A 185 7.10 10.69 -15.87
C ASP A 185 6.20 9.50 -16.25
N PRO A 186 5.39 9.63 -17.33
CA PRO A 186 4.45 8.60 -17.75
C PRO A 186 5.08 7.23 -18.03
N ARG A 187 6.38 7.17 -18.37
CA ARG A 187 7.11 5.93 -18.64
C ARG A 187 7.18 5.02 -17.41
N GLY A 188 7.08 5.57 -16.21
CA GLY A 188 7.02 4.78 -14.97
C GLY A 188 5.88 3.77 -14.97
N THR A 189 4.73 4.11 -15.58
CA THR A 189 3.59 3.18 -15.71
C THR A 189 3.90 2.01 -16.63
N GLN A 190 4.61 2.25 -17.74
CA GLN A 190 5.04 1.22 -18.67
C GLN A 190 6.09 0.31 -18.04
N ILE A 191 7.08 0.88 -17.32
CA ILE A 191 8.11 0.10 -16.63
C ILE A 191 7.48 -0.79 -15.55
N ALA A 192 6.55 -0.26 -14.75
CA ALA A 192 5.83 -1.04 -13.75
C ALA A 192 4.99 -2.16 -14.37
N LEU A 193 4.30 -1.89 -15.48
CA LEU A 193 3.51 -2.89 -16.21
C LEU A 193 4.41 -3.96 -16.84
N SER A 194 5.49 -3.57 -17.52
CA SER A 194 6.45 -4.51 -18.09
C SER A 194 7.09 -5.39 -17.01
N ALA A 195 7.39 -4.83 -15.83
CA ALA A 195 7.88 -5.61 -14.69
C ALA A 195 6.83 -6.61 -14.17
N TYR A 196 5.57 -6.18 -14.08
CA TYR A 196 4.44 -7.06 -13.75
C TYR A 196 4.35 -8.25 -14.71
N GLU A 197 4.28 -7.99 -16.02
CA GLU A 197 4.14 -9.05 -17.01
C GLU A 197 5.40 -9.92 -17.12
N THR A 198 6.58 -9.35 -16.86
CA THR A 198 7.83 -10.11 -16.78
C THR A 198 7.76 -11.10 -15.63
N TYR A 199 7.25 -10.68 -14.47
CA TYR A 199 7.04 -11.57 -13.34
C TYR A 199 6.02 -12.68 -13.67
N GLU A 200 4.90 -12.37 -14.32
CA GLU A 200 3.93 -13.40 -14.73
C GLU A 200 4.51 -14.46 -15.66
N ARG A 201 5.49 -14.09 -16.49
CA ARG A 201 6.11 -15.00 -17.47
C ARG A 201 7.27 -15.80 -16.87
N LEU A 202 8.09 -15.18 -16.02
CA LEU A 202 9.32 -15.79 -15.51
C LEU A 202 9.15 -16.39 -14.10
N GLY A 203 8.25 -15.87 -13.28
CA GLY A 203 8.12 -16.25 -11.88
C GLY A 203 9.35 -15.87 -11.05
N SER A 204 9.51 -16.52 -9.90
CA SER A 204 10.64 -16.32 -9.00
C SER A 204 11.79 -17.29 -9.29
N PRO A 205 13.07 -16.86 -9.19
CA PRO A 205 13.54 -15.52 -8.78
C PRO A 205 13.67 -14.49 -9.92
N GLU A 206 13.70 -14.89 -11.19
CA GLU A 206 14.10 -14.01 -12.30
C GLU A 206 13.15 -12.83 -12.51
N GLY A 207 11.85 -13.05 -12.34
CA GLY A 207 10.82 -12.00 -12.43
C GLY A 207 10.88 -10.99 -11.29
N GLU A 208 11.41 -11.37 -10.12
CA GLU A 208 11.53 -10.48 -8.96
C GLU A 208 12.51 -9.35 -9.25
N LEU A 209 13.54 -9.63 -10.04
CA LEU A 209 14.50 -8.62 -10.49
C LEU A 209 13.81 -7.50 -11.28
N ALA A 210 12.84 -7.85 -12.13
CA ALA A 210 12.09 -6.85 -12.90
C ALA A 210 11.28 -5.93 -11.97
N LEU A 211 10.64 -6.50 -10.94
CA LEU A 211 9.90 -5.73 -9.93
C LEU A 211 10.83 -4.83 -9.12
N ALA A 212 12.00 -5.33 -8.71
CA ALA A 212 13.01 -4.53 -8.01
C ALA A 212 13.49 -3.34 -8.85
N GLN A 213 13.72 -3.54 -10.16
CA GLN A 213 14.09 -2.45 -11.08
C GLN A 213 12.97 -1.42 -11.23
N ALA A 214 11.70 -1.84 -11.26
CA ALA A 214 10.58 -0.91 -11.26
C ALA A 214 10.49 -0.09 -9.97
N VAL A 215 10.72 -0.70 -8.80
CA VAL A 215 10.79 0.00 -7.51
C VAL A 215 11.87 1.08 -7.53
N LEU A 216 13.09 0.75 -7.97
CA LEU A 216 14.20 1.69 -8.07
C LEU A 216 13.91 2.84 -9.03
N TYR A 217 13.34 2.53 -10.19
CA TYR A 217 12.94 3.53 -11.18
C TYR A 217 11.92 4.51 -10.59
N LEU A 218 10.83 4.00 -10.02
CA LEU A 218 9.76 4.86 -9.46
C LEU A 218 10.26 5.68 -8.27
N ALA A 219 11.13 5.12 -7.43
CA ALA A 219 11.76 5.86 -6.34
C ALA A 219 12.62 7.02 -6.87
N SER A 220 13.26 6.84 -8.01
CA SER A 220 14.15 7.85 -8.63
C SER A 220 13.41 8.83 -9.56
N ALA A 221 12.18 8.52 -9.96
CA ALA A 221 11.41 9.31 -10.92
C ALA A 221 10.93 10.67 -10.38
N ALA A 222 10.66 11.61 -11.29
CA ALA A 222 9.98 12.85 -10.95
C ALA A 222 8.60 12.57 -10.36
N LYS A 223 8.30 13.12 -9.18
CA LYS A 223 7.05 12.87 -8.46
C LYS A 223 5.95 13.84 -8.86
N SER A 224 4.74 13.34 -9.05
CA SER A 224 3.53 14.16 -9.13
C SER A 224 2.27 13.36 -8.81
N ASN A 225 1.49 13.88 -7.86
CA ASN A 225 0.13 13.44 -7.59
C ASN A 225 -0.93 14.38 -8.19
N ALA A 226 -0.54 15.29 -9.11
CA ALA A 226 -1.45 16.29 -9.66
C ALA A 226 -2.63 15.68 -10.40
N GLY A 227 -2.39 14.63 -11.20
CA GLY A 227 -3.45 13.87 -11.88
C GLY A 227 -4.39 13.15 -10.90
N TYR A 228 -3.82 12.50 -9.87
CA TYR A 228 -4.58 11.85 -8.81
C TYR A 228 -5.50 12.84 -8.06
N MET A 229 -4.95 14.00 -7.66
CA MET A 229 -5.72 15.05 -7.01
C MET A 229 -6.80 15.63 -7.91
N ALA A 230 -6.50 15.86 -9.20
CA ALA A 230 -7.47 16.35 -10.17
C ALA A 230 -8.66 15.39 -10.33
N HIS A 231 -8.39 14.08 -10.44
CA HIS A 231 -9.42 13.06 -10.53
C HIS A 231 -10.32 13.05 -9.28
N ASN A 232 -9.73 13.11 -8.08
CA ASN A 232 -10.49 13.11 -6.83
C ASN A 232 -11.35 14.37 -6.66
N LEU A 233 -10.82 15.55 -7.03
CA LEU A 233 -11.56 16.80 -7.02
C LEU A 233 -12.74 16.77 -8.00
N ALA A 234 -12.51 16.32 -9.23
CA ALA A 234 -13.55 16.18 -10.24
C ALA A 234 -14.65 15.21 -9.80
N ARG A 235 -14.25 14.03 -9.29
CA ARG A 235 -15.19 13.01 -8.80
C ARG A 235 -16.01 13.51 -7.61
N SER A 236 -15.39 14.23 -6.68
CA SER A 236 -16.08 14.83 -5.53
C SER A 236 -17.06 15.91 -5.98
N PHE A 237 -16.67 16.76 -6.93
CA PHE A 237 -17.54 17.78 -7.50
C PHE A 237 -18.79 17.15 -8.15
N VAL A 238 -18.59 16.20 -9.09
CA VAL A 238 -19.70 15.56 -9.80
C VAL A 238 -20.64 14.79 -8.84
N LYS A 239 -20.10 14.18 -7.78
CA LYS A 239 -20.92 13.48 -6.78
C LYS A 239 -21.88 14.41 -6.03
N ASN A 240 -21.53 15.68 -5.88
CA ASN A 240 -22.31 16.67 -5.12
C ASN A 240 -23.00 17.70 -6.01
N ASP A 241 -22.85 17.60 -7.34
CA ASP A 241 -23.47 18.51 -8.30
C ASP A 241 -24.81 17.94 -8.80
N GLN A 242 -25.68 18.82 -9.29
CA GLN A 242 -26.90 18.42 -9.98
C GLN A 242 -26.57 17.85 -11.37
N THR A 243 -27.42 16.96 -11.89
CA THR A 243 -27.22 16.45 -13.26
C THR A 243 -27.40 17.58 -14.27
N ARG A 244 -26.31 17.98 -14.94
CA ARG A 244 -26.32 19.00 -16.00
C ARG A 244 -26.33 18.34 -17.38
N PRO A 245 -27.07 18.88 -18.36
CA PRO A 245 -27.05 18.35 -19.71
C PRO A 245 -25.71 18.63 -20.41
N VAL A 246 -25.34 17.76 -21.36
CA VAL A 246 -24.23 18.03 -22.28
C VAL A 246 -24.60 19.23 -23.18
N PRO A 247 -23.75 20.26 -23.32
CA PRO A 247 -23.95 21.38 -24.24
C PRO A 247 -24.24 20.94 -25.68
N LEU A 248 -25.11 21.66 -26.39
CA LEU A 248 -25.59 21.25 -27.72
C LEU A 248 -24.45 21.08 -28.75
N HIS A 249 -23.44 21.95 -28.69
CA HIS A 249 -22.27 21.90 -29.58
C HIS A 249 -21.35 20.70 -29.31
N LEU A 250 -21.46 20.03 -28.16
CA LEU A 250 -20.69 18.83 -27.81
C LEU A 250 -21.49 17.53 -27.97
N ARG A 251 -22.80 17.60 -28.24
CA ARG A 251 -23.63 16.41 -28.41
C ARG A 251 -23.33 15.72 -29.73
N ASN A 252 -23.37 14.39 -29.70
CA ASN A 252 -23.32 13.59 -30.92
C ASN A 252 -24.61 13.80 -31.75
N ALA A 253 -24.47 13.83 -33.07
CA ALA A 253 -25.57 14.02 -34.03
C ALA A 253 -25.51 13.03 -35.22
N PRO A 254 -25.58 11.71 -34.97
CA PRO A 254 -25.39 10.70 -36.01
C PRO A 254 -26.59 10.57 -36.96
N THR A 255 -27.79 10.98 -36.54
CA THR A 255 -29.03 10.85 -37.35
C THR A 255 -29.46 12.20 -37.93
N LYS A 256 -30.26 12.18 -39.01
CA LYS A 256 -30.86 13.40 -39.59
C LYS A 256 -31.70 14.17 -38.57
N LEU A 257 -32.53 13.47 -37.80
CA LEU A 257 -33.34 14.05 -36.74
C LEU A 257 -32.49 14.82 -35.71
N LEU A 258 -31.37 14.27 -35.27
CA LEU A 258 -30.51 14.94 -34.28
C LEU A 258 -29.82 16.18 -34.86
N LYS A 259 -29.45 16.18 -36.14
CA LYS A 259 -28.92 17.35 -36.84
C LYS A 259 -29.97 18.44 -37.06
N GLU A 260 -31.23 18.04 -37.29
CA GLU A 260 -32.38 18.94 -37.37
C GLU A 260 -32.70 19.58 -36.01
N LEU A 261 -32.53 18.81 -34.92
CA LEU A 261 -32.61 19.30 -33.53
C LEU A 261 -31.40 20.15 -33.09
N GLY A 262 -30.49 20.46 -34.01
CA GLY A 262 -29.36 21.37 -33.74
C GLY A 262 -28.18 20.74 -33.00
N HIS A 263 -28.17 19.43 -32.75
CA HIS A 263 -27.03 18.78 -32.11
C HIS A 263 -25.78 18.92 -32.99
N GLY A 264 -24.66 19.36 -32.39
CA GLY A 264 -23.37 19.46 -33.06
C GLY A 264 -23.28 20.51 -34.19
N ARG A 265 -24.32 21.32 -34.43
CA ARG A 265 -24.31 22.35 -35.50
C ARG A 265 -23.23 23.42 -35.30
N GLU A 266 -22.93 23.75 -34.04
CA GLU A 266 -21.98 24.78 -33.64
C GLU A 266 -20.65 24.18 -33.16
N TYR A 267 -20.43 22.87 -33.38
CA TYR A 267 -19.21 22.23 -32.96
C TYR A 267 -18.00 22.80 -33.70
N ARG A 268 -17.09 23.43 -32.96
CA ARG A 268 -15.82 23.92 -33.46
C ARG A 268 -14.80 22.79 -33.54
N TYR A 269 -14.56 22.29 -34.75
CA TYR A 269 -13.59 21.23 -34.97
C TYR A 269 -12.16 21.78 -34.88
N ALA A 270 -11.53 21.59 -33.72
CA ALA A 270 -10.26 22.21 -33.35
C ALA A 270 -9.14 22.02 -34.39
N HIS A 271 -9.06 20.87 -35.09
CA HIS A 271 -8.03 20.61 -36.11
C HIS A 271 -8.09 21.56 -37.31
N ASN A 272 -9.23 22.19 -37.57
CA ASN A 272 -9.38 23.19 -38.64
C ASN A 272 -9.06 24.61 -38.17
N GLU A 273 -8.73 24.80 -36.89
CA GLU A 273 -8.42 26.10 -36.30
C GLU A 273 -6.90 26.29 -36.10
N PRO A 274 -6.43 27.54 -35.99
CA PRO A 274 -5.03 27.82 -35.68
C PRO A 274 -4.54 27.04 -34.45
N ASN A 275 -3.32 26.50 -34.54
CA ASN A 275 -2.70 25.66 -33.50
C ASN A 275 -3.46 24.35 -33.18
N ALA A 276 -4.43 23.96 -34.01
CA ALA A 276 -5.36 22.87 -33.73
C ALA A 276 -6.10 23.05 -32.40
N TYR A 277 -6.49 24.28 -32.05
CA TYR A 277 -7.14 24.62 -30.79
C TYR A 277 -8.26 25.65 -30.98
N ALA A 278 -9.48 25.31 -30.57
CA ALA A 278 -10.65 26.19 -30.64
C ALA A 278 -10.64 27.22 -29.50
N ALA A 279 -9.83 28.27 -29.63
CA ALA A 279 -9.66 29.28 -28.59
C ALA A 279 -11.00 29.95 -28.21
N GLY A 280 -11.25 30.10 -26.91
CA GLY A 280 -12.46 30.69 -26.34
C GLY A 280 -13.65 29.74 -26.19
N GLU A 281 -13.57 28.53 -26.74
CA GLU A 281 -14.61 27.50 -26.61
C GLU A 281 -14.78 27.03 -25.15
N THR A 282 -16.00 26.66 -24.77
CA THR A 282 -16.29 26.12 -23.43
C THR A 282 -16.72 24.66 -23.54
N TYR A 283 -16.05 23.80 -22.78
CA TYR A 283 -16.32 22.36 -22.73
C TYR A 283 -17.13 21.92 -21.50
N PHE A 284 -17.35 22.83 -20.55
CA PHE A 284 -18.23 22.61 -19.41
C PHE A 284 -19.70 22.85 -19.76
N PRO A 285 -20.66 22.32 -18.97
CA PRO A 285 -22.07 22.63 -19.13
C PRO A 285 -22.37 24.13 -19.14
N GLU A 286 -23.39 24.53 -19.90
CA GLU A 286 -23.88 25.91 -19.89
C GLU A 286 -24.25 26.37 -18.47
N GLY A 287 -23.85 27.59 -18.10
CA GLY A 287 -24.09 28.15 -16.77
C GLY A 287 -23.25 27.54 -15.64
N MET A 288 -22.28 26.67 -15.95
CA MET A 288 -21.29 26.19 -14.99
C MET A 288 -20.03 27.04 -15.05
N GLU A 289 -19.54 27.50 -13.91
CA GLU A 289 -18.22 28.14 -13.82
C GLU A 289 -17.12 27.14 -14.20
N GLU A 290 -16.18 27.58 -15.04
CA GLU A 290 -15.05 26.76 -15.46
C GLU A 290 -14.22 26.31 -14.25
N GLN A 291 -14.04 25.00 -14.12
CA GLN A 291 -13.27 24.40 -13.03
C GLN A 291 -11.83 24.10 -13.48
N VAL A 292 -10.86 24.31 -12.58
CA VAL A 292 -9.45 23.95 -12.81
C VAL A 292 -9.01 22.91 -11.77
N TRP A 293 -9.29 21.65 -12.06
CA TRP A 293 -8.92 20.52 -11.21
C TRP A 293 -7.47 20.07 -11.42
N TYR A 294 -7.02 20.00 -12.69
CA TYR A 294 -5.66 19.60 -13.00
C TYR A 294 -4.70 20.78 -12.94
N ARG A 295 -3.73 20.69 -12.02
CA ARG A 295 -2.71 21.71 -11.78
C ARG A 295 -1.32 21.04 -11.88
N PRO A 296 -0.70 21.04 -13.08
CA PRO A 296 0.59 20.39 -13.28
C PRO A 296 1.67 20.96 -12.36
N ASN A 297 2.55 20.09 -11.87
CA ASN A 297 3.70 20.49 -11.07
C ASN A 297 4.90 20.85 -11.97
N PRO A 298 5.87 21.66 -11.49
CA PRO A 298 7.05 22.03 -12.27
C PRO A 298 8.12 20.92 -12.29
N ARG A 299 7.72 19.65 -12.38
CA ARG A 299 8.61 18.47 -12.26
C ARG A 299 8.42 17.57 -13.48
N GLY A 300 9.53 17.06 -14.02
CA GLY A 300 9.51 16.16 -15.17
C GLY A 300 8.72 16.75 -16.36
N LEU A 301 7.95 15.90 -17.04
CA LEU A 301 7.15 16.27 -18.20
C LEU A 301 6.03 17.29 -17.87
N GLU A 302 5.57 17.33 -16.62
CA GLU A 302 4.51 18.27 -16.23
C GLU A 302 4.92 19.74 -16.34
N LYS A 303 6.22 20.05 -16.36
CA LYS A 303 6.69 21.40 -16.67
C LYS A 303 6.20 21.86 -18.05
N GLN A 304 6.42 21.03 -19.08
CA GLN A 304 6.02 21.32 -20.46
C GLN A 304 4.49 21.28 -20.62
N ILE A 305 3.81 20.36 -19.92
CA ILE A 305 2.34 20.32 -19.89
C ILE A 305 1.80 21.62 -19.29
N GLY A 306 2.37 22.08 -18.18
CA GLY A 306 1.99 23.34 -17.53
C GLY A 306 2.22 24.56 -18.42
N GLU A 307 3.35 24.63 -19.12
CA GLU A 307 3.65 25.68 -20.10
C GLU A 307 2.62 25.69 -21.25
N LYS A 308 2.31 24.51 -21.82
CA LYS A 308 1.28 24.37 -22.86
C LYS A 308 -0.09 24.84 -22.36
N LEU A 309 -0.53 24.39 -21.19
CA LEU A 309 -1.85 24.76 -20.65
C LEU A 309 -1.96 26.25 -20.34
N LYS A 310 -0.88 26.88 -19.87
CA LYS A 310 -0.83 28.35 -19.68
C LYS A 310 -0.95 29.09 -21.02
N TYR A 311 -0.24 28.63 -22.05
CA TYR A 311 -0.34 29.19 -23.40
C TYR A 311 -1.76 29.09 -23.96
N LEU A 312 -2.41 27.92 -23.82
CA LEU A 312 -3.78 27.73 -24.28
C LEU A 312 -4.77 28.66 -23.56
N LYS A 313 -4.63 28.81 -22.23
CA LYS A 313 -5.45 29.74 -21.45
C LYS A 313 -5.29 31.20 -21.89
N GLU A 314 -4.09 31.58 -22.32
CA GLU A 314 -3.84 32.92 -22.88
C GLU A 314 -4.52 33.12 -24.24
N LEU A 315 -4.57 32.08 -25.08
CA LEU A 315 -5.35 32.11 -26.32
C LEU A 315 -6.85 32.28 -26.02
N ASP A 316 -7.37 31.60 -25.01
CA ASP A 316 -8.77 31.72 -24.59
C ASP A 316 -9.10 33.13 -24.11
N ARG A 317 -8.25 33.73 -23.27
CA ARG A 317 -8.41 35.11 -22.80
C ARG A 317 -8.43 36.12 -23.95
N LYS A 318 -7.50 35.97 -24.90
CA LYS A 318 -7.45 36.81 -26.11
C LYS A 318 -8.70 36.67 -26.98
N ALA A 319 -9.20 35.45 -27.16
CA ALA A 319 -10.42 35.19 -27.92
C ALA A 319 -11.67 35.79 -27.24
N ARG A 320 -11.69 35.84 -25.90
CA ARG A 320 -12.79 36.40 -25.09
C ARG A 320 -12.68 37.93 -24.88
N GLY A 321 -11.58 38.56 -25.27
CA GLY A 321 -11.35 40.00 -25.07
C GLY A 321 -10.99 40.38 -23.62
N GLU A 322 -10.51 39.44 -22.82
CA GLU A 322 -10.17 39.61 -21.40
C GLU A 322 -8.69 40.05 -21.26
N PHE A 323 -8.40 41.34 -21.42
CA PHE A 323 -7.07 41.94 -21.24
C PHE A 323 -6.68 42.05 -19.76
#